data_AF-A0A527WA98-F1
#
_entry.id   AF-A0A527WA98-F1
#
_cell.length_a   1.000
_cell.length_b   1.000
_cell.length_c   1.000
_cell.angle_alpha   90.00
_cell.angle_beta   90.00
_cell.angle_gamma   90.00
#
_symmetry.space_group_name_H-M   'P 1'
#
loop_
_entity.id
_entity.type
_entity.pdbx_description
1 polymer ?
#
loop_
_entity_poly.entity_id
_entity_poly.type
_entity_poly.pdbx_seq_one_letter_code
_entity_poly.pdbx_strand_id
1 'polypeptide(L)'
;AVAEEGIPVREIAEVIGAGLDVPVASLSQDEAADHFGWLAMFAGLDMPASSEWTRAHLGWQPTGPGLIADLKRMDYSHAAAA
;
A
#
# COMPACT_ATOMS: atom_id res chain seq x y z
N ALA A 1 -1.24 14.73 -3.09
CA ALA A 1 -1.40 14.78 -1.63
C ALA A 1 -1.67 13.37 -1.12
N VAL A 2 -1.04 12.95 -0.03
CA VAL A 2 -1.24 11.71 0.73
C VAL A 2 -1.78 12.00 2.14
N ALA A 3 -2.63 11.13 2.70
CA ALA A 3 -3.11 11.32 4.08
C ALA A 3 -2.03 10.97 5.10
N GLU A 4 -1.31 9.89 4.82
CA GLU A 4 -0.19 9.33 5.60
C GLU A 4 1.05 9.30 4.71
N GLU A 5 2.22 9.54 5.28
CA GLU A 5 3.50 9.57 4.56
C GLU A 5 4.27 8.27 4.84
N GLY A 6 4.78 7.62 3.78
CA GLY A 6 5.77 6.54 3.91
C GLY A 6 5.28 5.24 4.54
N ILE A 7 4.10 4.72 4.16
CA ILE A 7 3.64 3.39 4.60
C ILE A 7 4.44 2.31 3.87
N PRO A 8 5.12 1.38 4.57
CA PRO A 8 5.89 0.32 3.92
C PRO A 8 4.98 -0.61 3.11
N VAL A 9 5.36 -0.88 1.85
CA VAL A 9 4.66 -1.85 0.99
C VAL A 9 4.57 -3.24 1.64
N ARG A 10 5.60 -3.62 2.41
CA ARG A 10 5.61 -4.86 3.18
C ARG A 10 4.43 -4.95 4.16
N GLU A 11 4.14 -3.87 4.88
CA GLU A 11 3.06 -3.85 5.87
C GLU A 11 1.69 -3.95 5.19
N ILE A 12 1.53 -3.30 4.03
CA ILE A 12 0.32 -3.41 3.20
C ILE A 12 0.12 -4.87 2.75
N ALA A 13 1.18 -5.53 2.25
CA ALA A 13 1.13 -6.92 1.81
C ALA A 13 0.81 -7.88 2.97
N GLU A 14 1.44 -7.71 4.14
CA GLU A 14 1.19 -8.51 5.35
C GLU A 14 -0.28 -8.43 5.80
N VAL A 15 -0.86 -7.22 5.82
CA VAL A 15 -2.25 -7.03 6.25
C VAL A 15 -3.23 -7.63 5.25
N ILE A 16 -2.98 -7.47 3.95
CA ILE A 16 -3.81 -8.09 2.90
C ILE A 16 -3.71 -9.62 2.95
N GLY A 17 -2.50 -10.17 3.08
CA GLY A 17 -2.29 -11.61 3.17
C GLY A 17 -3.00 -12.23 4.39
N ALA A 18 -2.94 -11.55 5.54
CA ALA A 18 -3.68 -11.96 6.73
C ALA A 18 -5.20 -11.90 6.54
N GLY A 19 -5.71 -10.89 5.83
CA GLY A 19 -7.14 -10.75 5.53
C GLY A 19 -7.68 -11.80 4.56
N LEU A 20 -6.85 -12.21 3.59
CA LEU A 20 -7.19 -13.23 2.57
C LEU A 20 -6.84 -14.68 2.99
N ASP A 21 -6.20 -14.87 4.14
CA ASP A 21 -5.65 -16.16 4.61
C ASP A 21 -4.67 -16.79 3.59
N VAL A 22 -3.75 -15.96 3.06
CA VAL A 22 -2.70 -16.40 2.13
C VAL A 22 -1.31 -15.98 2.61
N PRO A 23 -0.27 -16.82 2.38
CA PRO A 23 1.09 -16.47 2.77
C PRO A 23 1.62 -15.31 1.93
N VAL A 24 2.39 -14.42 2.57
CA VAL A 24 3.18 -13.39 1.89
C VAL A 24 4.58 -13.91 1.58
N ALA A 25 5.13 -13.51 0.43
CA ALA A 25 6.47 -13.86 0.01
C ALA A 25 7.34 -12.60 -0.11
N SER A 26 8.59 -12.69 0.35
CA SER A 26 9.62 -11.71 0.06
C SER A 26 10.35 -12.14 -1.22
N LEU A 27 10.54 -11.20 -2.15
CA LEU A 27 11.22 -11.45 -3.41
C LEU A 27 12.58 -10.74 -3.43
N SER A 28 13.58 -11.36 -4.05
CA SER A 28 14.81 -10.69 -4.46
C SER A 28 14.54 -9.70 -5.61
N GLN A 29 15.52 -8.86 -5.96
CA GLN A 29 15.37 -7.93 -7.08
C GLN A 29 15.15 -8.64 -8.41
N ASP A 30 15.86 -9.75 -8.66
CA ASP A 30 15.73 -10.54 -9.88
C ASP A 30 14.35 -11.21 -9.95
N GLU A 31 13.88 -11.82 -8.86
CA GLU A 31 12.54 -12.40 -8.79
C GLU A 31 11.43 -11.35 -8.93
N ALA A 32 11.64 -10.15 -8.38
CA ALA A 32 10.71 -9.03 -8.53
C ALA A 32 10.63 -8.56 -10.00
N ALA A 33 11.72 -8.62 -10.76
CA ALA A 33 11.72 -8.30 -12.18
C ALA A 33 10.80 -9.24 -12.98
N ASP A 34 10.90 -10.54 -12.72
CA ASP A 34 10.04 -11.54 -13.35
C ASP A 34 8.58 -11.44 -12.85
N HIS A 35 8.36 -11.17 -11.56
CA HIS A 35 7.03 -11.10 -10.96
C HIS A 35 6.24 -9.86 -11.39
N PHE A 36 6.86 -8.68 -11.35
CA PHE A 36 6.19 -7.40 -11.63
C PHE A 36 6.38 -6.91 -13.07
N GLY A 37 7.29 -7.50 -13.84
CA GLY A 37 7.59 -7.10 -15.22
C GLY A 37 7.96 -5.62 -15.31
N TRP A 38 7.25 -4.86 -16.14
CA TRP A 38 7.52 -3.42 -16.32
C TRP A 38 7.34 -2.59 -15.04
N LEU A 39 6.59 -3.09 -14.05
CA LEU A 39 6.39 -2.42 -12.75
C LEU A 39 7.53 -2.65 -11.77
N ALA A 40 8.43 -3.60 -12.03
CA ALA A 40 9.46 -3.99 -11.08
C ALA A 40 10.35 -2.82 -10.64
N MET A 41 10.66 -1.92 -11.58
CA MET A 41 11.42 -0.71 -11.28
C MET A 41 10.71 0.16 -10.24
N PHE A 42 9.39 0.35 -10.34
CA PHE A 42 8.62 1.12 -9.36
C PHE A 42 8.45 0.37 -8.04
N ALA A 43 8.22 -0.95 -8.08
CA ALA A 43 8.04 -1.78 -6.90
C ALA A 43 9.29 -1.80 -5.99
N GLY A 44 10.48 -1.62 -6.57
CA GLY A 44 11.74 -1.56 -5.83
C GLY A 44 12.14 -0.17 -5.34
N LEU A 45 11.42 0.89 -5.71
CA LEU A 45 11.75 2.27 -5.32
C LEU A 45 11.01 2.68 -4.06
N ASP A 46 11.71 3.39 -3.17
CA ASP A 46 11.08 4.15 -2.10
C ASP A 46 10.62 5.50 -2.67
N MET A 47 9.31 5.71 -2.76
CA MET A 47 8.68 6.89 -3.38
C MET A 47 7.82 7.67 -2.39
N PRO A 48 8.39 8.22 -1.29
CA PRO A 48 7.62 8.97 -0.32
C PRO A 48 7.08 10.27 -0.93
N ALA A 49 5.85 10.60 -0.58
CA ALA A 49 5.21 11.85 -0.94
C ALA A 49 4.78 12.57 0.32
N SER A 50 4.78 13.91 0.25
CA SER A 50 4.28 14.77 1.33
C SER A 50 2.98 15.48 0.93
N SER A 51 2.22 15.88 1.95
CA SER A 51 1.01 16.70 1.81
C SER A 51 1.11 18.10 2.37
N GLU A 52 2.28 18.50 2.87
CA GLU A 52 2.47 19.81 3.49
C GLU A 52 1.93 20.96 2.62
N TRP A 53 2.29 20.97 1.33
CA TRP A 53 1.84 22.00 0.41
C TRP A 53 0.31 22.04 0.29
N THR A 54 -0.32 20.88 0.09
CA THR A 54 -1.78 20.78 -0.04
C THR A 54 -2.49 21.22 1.24
N ARG A 55 -1.99 20.81 2.41
CA ARG A 55 -2.55 21.19 3.71
C ARG A 55 -2.44 22.71 3.92
N ALA A 56 -1.28 23.29 3.63
CA ALA A 56 -1.02 24.72 3.81
C ALA A 56 -1.87 25.60 2.89
N HIS A 57 -2.06 25.21 1.62
CA HIS A 57 -2.73 26.05 0.63
C HIS A 57 -4.24 25.85 0.54
N LEU A 58 -4.71 24.62 0.80
CA LEU A 58 -6.12 24.26 0.64
C LEU A 58 -6.83 24.03 1.97
N GLY A 59 -6.12 24.08 3.11
CA GLY A 59 -6.68 23.72 4.41
C GLY A 59 -7.14 22.27 4.49
N TRP A 60 -6.65 21.40 3.59
CA TRP A 60 -7.08 20.01 3.51
C TRP A 60 -6.69 19.25 4.78
N GLN A 61 -7.67 18.60 5.40
CA GLN A 61 -7.49 17.79 6.61
C GLN A 61 -8.15 16.42 6.40
N PRO A 62 -7.40 15.36 6.08
CA PRO A 62 -7.96 14.02 5.94
C PRO A 62 -8.50 13.54 7.29
N THR A 63 -9.73 13.01 7.28
CA THR A 63 -10.47 12.53 8.47
C THR A 63 -10.82 11.05 8.41
N GLY A 64 -10.52 10.38 7.30
CA GLY A 64 -10.71 8.94 7.14
C GLY A 64 -9.77 8.10 8.02
N PRO A 65 -10.01 6.79 8.15
CA PRO A 65 -9.07 5.88 8.78
C PRO A 65 -7.74 5.86 8.01
N GLY A 66 -6.65 5.56 8.70
CA GLY A 66 -5.39 5.26 8.05
C GLY A 66 -5.46 3.95 7.25
N LEU A 67 -4.65 3.82 6.21
CA LEU A 67 -4.69 2.71 5.25
C LEU A 67 -4.64 1.35 5.95
N ILE A 68 -3.70 1.15 6.87
CA ILE A 68 -3.53 -0.12 7.57
C ILE A 68 -4.73 -0.46 8.45
N ALA A 69 -5.29 0.55 9.13
CA ALA A 69 -6.47 0.36 9.97
C ALA A 69 -7.72 0.05 9.11
N ASP A 70 -7.81 0.63 7.92
CA ASP A 70 -8.89 0.40 6.99
C ASP A 70 -8.81 -1.00 6.35
N LEU A 71 -7.62 -1.41 5.89
CA LEU A 71 -7.38 -2.76 5.37
C LEU A 71 -7.71 -3.84 6.40
N LYS A 72 -7.34 -3.66 7.67
CA LYS A 72 -7.71 -4.60 8.76
C LYS A 72 -9.22 -4.75 8.98
N ARG A 73 -10.03 -3.79 8.53
CA ARG A 73 -11.50 -3.80 8.64
C ARG A 73 -12.19 -4.18 7.34
N MET A 74 -11.44 -4.40 6.27
CA MET A 74 -11.97 -4.74 4.95
C MET A 74 -12.67 -6.11 5.01
N ASP A 75 -13.79 -6.22 4.29
CA ASP A 75 -14.44 -7.50 4.06
C ASP A 75 -13.78 -8.22 2.87
N TYR A 76 -12.83 -9.09 3.17
CA TYR A 76 -12.08 -9.86 2.19
C TYR A 76 -12.90 -10.98 1.53
N SER A 77 -14.08 -11.33 2.07
CA SER A 77 -14.94 -12.38 1.48
C SER A 77 -15.64 -11.91 0.19
N HIS A 78 -15.80 -10.59 0.03
CA HIS A 78 -16.37 -9.96 -1.16
C HIS A 78 -15.34 -9.73 -2.30
N ALA A 79 -14.06 -10.05 -2.07
CA ALA A 79 -13.00 -9.93 -3.09
C ALA A 79 -13.01 -11.07 -4.12
N ALA A 80 -13.76 -12.17 -3.87
CA ALA A 80 -13.78 -13.36 -4.71
C ALA A 80 -14.66 -13.26 -5.98
N ALA A 81 -14.79 -12.06 -6.56
CA ALA A 81 -15.51 -11.85 -7.82
C ALA A 81 -14.60 -11.18 -8.87
N ALA A 82 -13.75 -11.97 -9.49
CA ALA A 82 -13.26 -11.83 -10.87
C ALA A 82 -12.52 -13.10 -11.30
#